data_AF-A0A6L7A786-F1
#
_entry.id   AF-A0A6L7A786-F1
#
_cell.length_a   1.000
_cell.length_b   1.000
_cell.length_c   1.000
_cell.angle_alpha   90.00
_cell.angle_beta   90.00
_cell.angle_gamma   90.00
#
_symmetry.space_group_name_H-M   'P 1'
#
loop_
_entity.id
_entity.type
_entity.pdbx_description
1 polymer ?
#
loop_
_entity_poly.entity_id
_entity_poly.type
_entity_poly.pdbx_seq_one_letter_code
_entity_poly.pdbx_strand_id
1 'polypeptide(L)'
;MADWVTGKVTKVQNWTDALFSLTVHAPVLPFTAGQFTKLGLEIDGERVQRAYSYVNSPDNPDLEFYLVTVPDGKLSPRLAALKPGDEVQVVSEAAGFFVLDEVPDCETLWMLATGTAIGPYLSILQLGKDLDRFKNLVLVHAARYAADLSYLPLMQELEKRYEG
;
A
#
# COMPACT_ATOMS: atom_id res chain seq x y z
N MET A 1 -18.72 11.52 -8.53
CA MET A 1 -17.42 12.11 -8.86
C MET A 1 -16.53 11.76 -7.69
N ALA A 2 -15.31 11.24 -7.88
CA ALA A 2 -14.47 10.89 -6.74
C ALA A 2 -14.09 12.19 -6.01
N ASP A 3 -14.45 12.29 -4.72
CA ASP A 3 -14.07 13.44 -3.90
C ASP A 3 -12.60 13.33 -3.51
N TRP A 4 -11.92 14.48 -3.49
CA TRP A 4 -10.48 14.56 -3.27
C TRP A 4 -10.20 15.30 -1.98
N VAL A 5 -9.15 14.86 -1.29
CA VAL A 5 -8.57 15.54 -0.14
C VAL A 5 -7.09 15.79 -0.38
N THR A 6 -6.59 16.88 0.19
CA THR A 6 -5.17 17.17 0.17
C THR A 6 -4.48 16.41 1.30
N GLY A 7 -3.57 15.52 0.94
CA GLY A 7 -2.67 14.84 1.86
C GLY A 7 -1.33 15.57 1.97
N LYS A 8 -0.70 15.47 3.14
CA LYS A 8 0.67 15.94 3.37
C LYS A 8 1.61 14.75 3.52
N VAL A 9 2.69 14.73 2.75
CA VAL A 9 3.75 13.74 2.90
C VAL A 9 4.44 13.97 4.24
N THR A 10 4.51 12.93 5.07
CA THR A 10 5.17 12.97 6.38
C THR A 10 6.51 12.23 6.35
N LYS A 11 6.64 11.20 5.51
CA LYS A 11 7.86 10.42 5.37
C LYS A 11 8.02 9.92 3.93
N VAL A 12 9.27 9.86 3.49
CA VAL A 12 9.68 9.22 2.24
C VAL A 12 10.81 8.25 2.55
N GLN A 13 10.62 6.98 2.21
CA GLN A 13 11.62 5.93 2.36
C GLN A 13 12.03 5.45 0.98
N ASN A 14 13.28 5.68 0.58
CA ASN A 14 13.84 5.08 -0.63
C ASN A 14 14.47 3.74 -0.27
N TRP A 15 13.98 2.66 -0.86
CA TRP A 15 14.47 1.28 -0.62
C TRP A 15 15.56 0.91 -1.62
N THR A 16 15.34 1.24 -2.89
CA THR A 16 16.28 1.05 -4.00
C THR A 16 16.18 2.25 -4.95
N ASP A 17 16.95 2.25 -6.04
CA ASP A 17 16.86 3.28 -7.09
C ASP A 17 15.46 3.37 -7.73
N ALA A 18 14.68 2.29 -7.67
CA ALA A 18 13.35 2.21 -8.27
C ALA A 18 12.22 2.02 -7.26
N LEU A 19 12.49 1.67 -6.00
CA LEU A 19 11.46 1.32 -5.02
C LEU A 19 11.46 2.32 -3.87
N PHE A 20 10.30 2.87 -3.57
CA PHE A 20 10.13 3.84 -2.48
C PHE A 20 8.75 3.72 -1.83
N SER A 21 8.63 4.15 -0.58
CA SER A 21 7.36 4.27 0.12
C SER A 21 7.11 5.71 0.54
N LEU A 22 5.85 6.13 0.42
CA LEU A 22 5.36 7.41 0.91
C LEU A 22 4.46 7.16 2.13
N THR A 23 4.66 7.94 3.18
CA THR A 23 3.70 8.07 4.28
C THR A 23 3.02 9.43 4.17
N VAL A 24 1.70 9.45 4.24
CA VAL A 24 0.85 10.61 3.99
C VAL A 24 -0.18 10.75 5.10
N HIS A 25 -0.36 11.96 5.62
CA HIS A 25 -1.52 12.32 6.43
C HIS A 25 -2.57 12.99 5.57
N ALA A 26 -3.74 12.38 5.45
CA ALA A 26 -4.86 12.94 4.71
C ALA A 26 -6.20 12.57 5.40
N PRO A 27 -7.21 13.45 5.35
CA PRO A 27 -8.53 13.16 5.92
C PRO A 27 -9.36 12.28 4.98
N VAL A 28 -8.89 11.06 4.70
CA VAL A 28 -9.63 10.07 3.91
C VAL A 28 -10.78 9.48 4.72
N LEU A 29 -11.77 8.92 4.03
CA LEU A 29 -12.81 8.12 4.68
C LEU A 29 -12.22 6.78 5.16
N PRO A 30 -12.86 6.11 6.14
CA PRO A 30 -12.47 4.76 6.50
C PRO A 30 -12.40 3.83 5.27
N PHE A 31 -11.41 2.95 5.25
CA PHE A 31 -11.20 1.98 4.18
C PHE A 31 -11.09 0.56 4.74
N THR A 32 -11.29 -0.44 3.88
CA THR A 32 -11.10 -1.85 4.25
C THR A 32 -9.69 -2.30 3.88
N ALA A 33 -9.03 -3.04 4.77
CA ALA A 33 -7.69 -3.56 4.51
C ALA A 33 -7.66 -4.37 3.22
N GLY A 34 -6.69 -4.07 2.36
CA GLY A 34 -6.57 -4.63 1.00
C GLY A 34 -7.07 -3.74 -0.13
N GLN A 35 -7.82 -2.68 0.18
CA GLN A 35 -8.25 -1.67 -0.80
C GLN A 35 -7.12 -0.74 -1.26
N PHE A 36 -7.43 0.05 -2.28
CA PHE A 36 -6.57 1.09 -2.83
C PHE A 36 -7.28 2.43 -2.88
N THR A 37 -6.49 3.51 -2.99
CA THR A 37 -6.98 4.84 -3.39
C THR A 37 -6.26 5.30 -4.65
N LYS A 38 -6.60 6.48 -5.16
CA LYS A 38 -5.82 7.14 -6.21
C LYS A 38 -5.02 8.28 -5.62
N LEU A 39 -3.72 8.25 -5.84
CA LEU A 39 -2.85 9.40 -5.63
C LEU A 39 -2.76 10.21 -6.92
N GLY A 40 -2.70 11.53 -6.79
CA GLY A 40 -2.56 12.43 -7.92
C GLY A 40 -1.70 13.65 -7.63
N LEU A 41 -1.09 14.16 -8.70
CA LEU A 41 -0.39 15.44 -8.73
C LEU A 41 -0.90 16.25 -9.92
N GLU A 42 -0.81 17.57 -9.82
CA GLU A 42 -0.99 18.46 -10.96
C GLU A 42 0.32 18.53 -11.75
N ILE A 43 0.27 18.20 -13.04
CA ILE A 43 1.42 18.15 -13.94
C ILE A 43 1.02 18.87 -15.21
N ASP A 44 1.71 19.96 -15.54
CA ASP A 44 1.43 20.78 -16.74
C ASP A 44 -0.03 21.27 -16.83
N GLY A 45 -0.65 21.57 -15.68
CA GLY A 45 -2.05 22.02 -15.58
C GLY A 45 -3.09 20.91 -15.65
N GLU A 46 -2.68 19.65 -15.75
CA GLU A 46 -3.57 18.49 -15.73
C GLU A 46 -3.35 17.62 -14.48
N ARG A 47 -4.44 17.13 -13.89
CA ARG A 47 -4.36 16.16 -12.79
C ARG A 47 -4.02 14.78 -13.32
N VAL A 48 -2.82 14.31 -13.03
CA VAL A 48 -2.39 12.94 -13.32
C VAL A 48 -2.55 12.08 -12.07
N GLN A 49 -3.32 11.00 -12.18
CA GLN A 49 -3.60 10.10 -11.05
C GLN A 49 -3.34 8.62 -11.38
N ARG A 50 -2.98 7.82 -10.37
CA ARG A 50 -2.88 6.35 -10.46
C ARG A 50 -3.38 5.70 -9.17
N ALA A 51 -3.84 4.46 -9.29
CA ALA A 51 -4.24 3.66 -8.15
C ALA A 51 -3.03 3.14 -7.37
N TYR A 52 -3.08 3.23 -6.05
CA TYR A 52 -2.08 2.73 -5.12
C TYR A 52 -2.78 2.09 -3.91
N SER A 53 -2.42 0.85 -3.63
CA SER A 53 -2.92 0.12 -2.48
C SER A 53 -2.40 0.73 -1.18
N TYR A 54 -3.25 0.77 -0.17
CA TYR A 54 -2.80 1.06 1.19
C TYR A 54 -1.93 -0.09 1.67
N VAL A 55 -0.76 0.24 2.19
CA VAL A 55 0.14 -0.71 2.89
C VAL A 55 -0.23 -0.75 4.37
N ASN A 56 -0.62 0.38 4.95
CA ASN A 56 -0.99 0.49 6.36
C ASN A 56 -2.32 -0.22 6.68
N SER A 57 -2.48 -0.61 7.95
CA SER A 57 -3.78 -1.02 8.50
C SER A 57 -4.77 0.16 8.48
N PRO A 58 -6.08 -0.08 8.26
CA PRO A 58 -7.13 0.94 8.41
C PRO A 58 -7.15 1.69 9.74
N ASP A 59 -6.68 1.06 10.81
CA ASP A 59 -6.63 1.66 12.16
C ASP A 59 -5.38 2.57 12.33
N ASN A 60 -4.49 2.64 11.34
CA ASN A 60 -3.30 3.49 11.34
C ASN A 60 -3.54 4.76 10.49
N PRO A 61 -3.46 5.97 11.08
CA PRO A 61 -3.65 7.23 10.36
C PRO A 61 -2.48 7.59 9.41
N ASP A 62 -1.33 6.95 9.57
CA ASP A 62 -0.18 7.09 8.66
C ASP A 62 -0.44 6.29 7.37
N LEU A 63 -1.07 6.93 6.38
CA LEU A 63 -1.38 6.29 5.10
C LEU A 63 -0.09 5.98 4.35
N GLU A 64 0.20 4.70 4.15
CA GLU A 64 1.44 4.26 3.53
C GLU A 64 1.19 3.65 2.15
N PHE A 65 2.00 4.05 1.18
CA PHE A 65 1.94 3.57 -0.19
C PHE A 65 3.32 3.07 -0.60
N TYR A 66 3.38 1.88 -1.23
CA TYR A 66 4.61 1.31 -1.78
C TYR A 66 4.61 1.39 -3.30
N LEU A 67 5.62 2.06 -3.86
CA LEU A 67 5.66 2.46 -5.26
C LEU A 67 6.94 1.97 -5.95
N VAL A 68 6.80 1.76 -7.26
CA VAL A 68 7.91 1.61 -8.18
C VAL A 68 7.98 2.83 -9.09
N THR A 69 9.16 3.43 -9.18
CA THR A 69 9.49 4.46 -10.15
C THR A 69 9.57 3.80 -11.52
N VAL A 70 8.62 4.13 -12.38
CA VAL A 70 8.57 3.63 -13.76
C VAL A 70 9.33 4.64 -14.62
N PRO A 71 10.41 4.24 -15.31
CA PRO A 71 11.10 5.12 -16.27
C PRO A 71 10.09 5.71 -17.25
N ASP A 72 10.19 7.02 -17.50
CA ASP A 72 9.26 7.79 -18.34
C ASP A 72 7.78 7.78 -17.89
N GLY A 73 7.50 7.26 -16.70
CA GLY A 73 6.17 7.28 -16.11
C GLY A 73 5.68 8.71 -15.86
N LYS A 74 4.42 9.00 -16.20
CA LYS A 74 3.86 10.36 -16.01
C LYS A 74 3.76 10.78 -14.54
N LEU A 75 3.58 9.84 -13.60
CA LEU A 75 3.30 10.15 -12.20
C LEU A 75 4.37 9.65 -11.23
N SER A 76 4.79 8.38 -11.31
CA SER A 76 5.67 7.79 -10.29
C SER A 76 7.02 8.50 -10.11
N PRO A 77 7.71 9.03 -11.14
CA PRO A 77 8.92 9.84 -10.95
C PRO A 77 8.65 11.14 -10.18
N ARG A 78 7.47 11.74 -10.33
CA ARG A 78 7.08 12.96 -9.62
C ARG A 78 6.72 12.66 -8.16
N LEU A 79 6.04 11.53 -7.93
CA LEU A 79 5.79 11.02 -6.58
C LEU A 79 7.09 10.67 -5.84
N ALA A 80 8.07 10.08 -6.54
CA ALA A 80 9.39 9.78 -5.99
C ALA A 80 10.21 11.03 -5.62
N ALA A 81 9.90 12.17 -6.24
CA ALA A 81 10.55 13.44 -5.98
C ALA A 81 9.95 14.22 -4.78
N LEU A 82 8.80 13.78 -4.25
CA LEU A 82 8.18 14.41 -3.10
C LEU A 82 9.08 14.33 -1.86
N LYS A 83 8.91 15.30 -0.96
CA LYS A 83 9.59 15.40 0.32
C LYS A 83 8.58 15.58 1.45
N PRO A 84 8.94 15.28 2.70
CA PRO A 84 8.11 15.63 3.84
C PRO A 84 7.71 17.11 3.82
N GLY A 85 6.41 17.38 4.00
CA GLY A 85 5.80 18.70 3.88
C GLY A 85 5.10 18.96 2.54
N ASP A 86 5.46 18.23 1.48
CA ASP A 86 4.81 18.38 0.17
C ASP A 86 3.37 17.84 0.19
N GLU A 87 2.54 18.39 -0.70
CA GLU A 87 1.15 18.00 -0.85
C GLU A 87 0.97 16.96 -1.96
N VAL A 88 0.04 16.03 -1.74
CA VAL A 88 -0.40 15.04 -2.72
C VAL A 88 -1.91 14.92 -2.67
N GLN A 89 -2.57 14.84 -3.83
CA GLN A 89 -4.01 14.65 -3.89
C GLN A 89 -4.35 13.17 -3.65
N VAL A 90 -5.33 12.91 -2.78
CA VAL A 90 -5.80 11.56 -2.45
C VAL A 90 -7.30 11.51 -2.67
N VAL A 91 -7.80 10.48 -3.37
CA VAL A 91 -9.25 10.23 -3.41
C VAL A 91 -9.69 9.79 -2.00
N SER A 92 -10.70 10.47 -1.45
CA SER A 92 -11.12 10.25 -0.06
C SER A 92 -11.75 8.87 0.16
N GLU A 93 -12.50 8.36 -0.82
CA GLU A 93 -13.15 7.06 -0.77
C GLU A 93 -12.27 5.98 -1.41
N ALA A 94 -11.94 4.95 -0.64
CA ALA A 94 -11.18 3.81 -1.13
C ALA A 94 -12.00 2.94 -2.10
N ALA A 95 -11.30 2.17 -2.93
CA ALA A 95 -11.91 1.26 -3.89
C ALA A 95 -11.21 -0.11 -3.90
N GLY A 96 -11.88 -1.10 -4.48
CA GLY A 96 -11.38 -2.45 -4.66
C GLY A 96 -12.11 -3.49 -3.82
N PHE A 97 -12.17 -4.70 -4.36
CA PHE A 97 -12.81 -5.89 -3.76
C PHE A 97 -11.77 -6.90 -3.25
N PHE A 98 -10.49 -6.50 -3.20
CA PHE A 98 -9.41 -7.36 -2.74
C PHE A 98 -9.32 -7.32 -1.21
N VAL A 99 -10.39 -7.79 -0.55
CA VAL A 99 -10.62 -7.72 0.89
C VAL A 99 -11.02 -9.10 1.42
N LEU A 100 -10.82 -9.36 2.72
CA LEU A 100 -11.13 -10.67 3.30
C LEU A 100 -12.62 -11.06 3.22
N ASP A 101 -13.53 -10.10 3.25
CA ASP A 101 -14.99 -10.37 3.17
C ASP A 101 -15.39 -11.06 1.85
N GLU A 102 -14.62 -10.86 0.79
CA GLU A 102 -14.81 -11.50 -0.52
C GLU A 102 -14.09 -12.86 -0.62
N VAL A 103 -13.33 -13.25 0.41
CA VAL A 103 -12.59 -14.51 0.47
C VAL A 103 -13.43 -15.55 1.23
N PRO A 104 -13.76 -16.71 0.61
CA PRO A 104 -14.51 -17.76 1.30
C PRO A 104 -13.65 -18.47 2.36
N ASP A 105 -14.32 -19.15 3.28
CA ASP A 105 -13.66 -19.99 4.27
C ASP A 105 -12.80 -21.07 3.60
N CYS A 106 -11.59 -21.26 4.12
CA CYS A 106 -10.67 -22.29 3.65
C CYS A 106 -9.66 -22.65 4.74
N GLU A 107 -8.98 -23.79 4.58
CA GLU A 107 -7.96 -24.20 5.55
C GLU A 107 -6.71 -23.31 5.45
N THR A 108 -6.26 -22.97 4.24
CA THR A 108 -5.03 -22.19 4.01
C THR A 108 -5.27 -21.02 3.08
N LEU A 109 -5.05 -19.80 3.58
CA LEU A 109 -5.09 -18.59 2.77
C LEU A 109 -3.71 -18.35 2.13
N TRP A 110 -3.66 -18.42 0.81
CA TRP A 110 -2.47 -18.10 0.03
C TRP A 110 -2.51 -16.66 -0.49
N MET A 111 -1.49 -15.89 -0.16
CA MET A 111 -1.30 -14.49 -0.54
C MET A 111 -0.07 -14.38 -1.42
N LEU A 112 -0.27 -14.29 -2.74
CA LEU A 112 0.80 -14.28 -3.73
C LEU A 112 0.98 -12.86 -4.28
N ALA A 113 2.17 -12.30 -4.12
CA ALA A 113 2.51 -10.95 -4.55
C ALA A 113 3.83 -10.90 -5.32
N THR A 114 3.88 -10.06 -6.35
CA THR A 114 5.11 -9.70 -7.06
C THR A 114 5.42 -8.22 -6.87
N GLY A 115 6.67 -7.88 -6.51
CA GLY A 115 7.11 -6.49 -6.40
C GLY A 115 6.24 -5.67 -5.42
N THR A 116 5.69 -4.54 -5.87
CA THR A 116 4.90 -3.64 -5.00
C THR A 116 3.49 -4.15 -4.67
N ALA A 117 3.02 -5.21 -5.32
CA ALA A 117 1.71 -5.81 -5.08
C ALA A 117 1.58 -6.49 -3.70
N ILE A 118 2.63 -6.45 -2.87
CA ILE A 118 2.60 -6.93 -1.49
C ILE A 118 1.74 -6.04 -0.58
N GLY A 119 1.52 -4.77 -0.94
CA GLY A 119 0.84 -3.76 -0.12
C GLY A 119 -0.52 -4.18 0.47
N PRO A 120 -1.49 -4.64 -0.33
CA PRO A 120 -2.79 -5.10 0.17
C PRO A 120 -2.67 -6.18 1.26
N TYR A 121 -1.78 -7.15 1.07
CA TYR A 121 -1.58 -8.23 2.03
C TYR A 121 -0.95 -7.71 3.32
N LEU A 122 -0.02 -6.76 3.25
CA LEU A 122 0.53 -6.11 4.44
C LEU A 122 -0.56 -5.35 5.21
N SER A 123 -1.47 -4.67 4.51
CA SER A 123 -2.61 -3.98 5.15
C SER A 123 -3.50 -4.98 5.90
N ILE A 124 -3.86 -6.09 5.25
CA ILE A 124 -4.68 -7.18 5.82
C ILE A 124 -3.99 -7.79 7.06
N LEU A 125 -2.72 -8.19 6.92
CA LEU A 125 -1.97 -8.86 7.98
C LEU A 125 -1.66 -7.94 9.17
N GLN A 126 -1.44 -6.64 8.94
CA GLN A 126 -1.27 -5.68 10.03
C GLN A 126 -2.57 -5.47 10.81
N LEU A 127 -3.70 -5.37 10.11
CA LEU A 127 -5.02 -5.24 10.74
C LEU A 127 -5.34 -6.46 11.61
N GLY A 128 -5.15 -7.66 11.06
CA GLY A 128 -5.28 -8.92 11.79
C GLY A 128 -6.72 -9.28 12.21
N LYS A 129 -7.74 -8.71 11.57
CA LYS A 129 -9.16 -9.04 11.78
C LYS A 129 -9.60 -10.07 10.74
N ASP A 130 -10.50 -10.98 11.12
CA ASP A 130 -11.06 -12.05 10.26
C ASP A 130 -10.02 -13.07 9.73
N LEU A 131 -8.87 -13.19 10.40
CA LEU A 131 -7.83 -14.16 10.02
C LEU A 131 -7.93 -15.50 10.77
N ASP A 132 -8.63 -15.54 11.90
CA ASP A 132 -8.78 -16.70 12.78
C ASP A 132 -9.59 -17.85 12.15
N ARG A 133 -10.38 -17.56 11.11
CA ARG A 133 -11.08 -18.57 10.32
C ARG A 133 -10.18 -19.38 9.38
N PHE A 134 -8.94 -18.95 9.17
CA PHE A 134 -7.94 -19.70 8.40
C PHE A 134 -6.98 -20.41 9.35
N LYS A 135 -6.73 -21.70 9.11
CA LYS A 135 -5.78 -22.48 9.90
C LYS A 135 -4.33 -22.10 9.58
N ASN A 136 -4.04 -21.79 8.31
CA ASN A 136 -2.72 -21.39 7.87
C ASN A 136 -2.80 -20.11 7.01
N LEU A 137 -1.81 -19.23 7.17
CA LEU A 137 -1.60 -18.07 6.32
C LEU A 137 -0.25 -18.23 5.62
N VAL A 138 -0.22 -18.10 4.28
CA VAL A 138 1.03 -18.17 3.52
C VAL A 138 1.19 -16.94 2.66
N LEU A 139 2.19 -16.11 2.99
CA LEU A 139 2.57 -14.94 2.21
C LEU A 139 3.79 -15.25 1.34
N VAL A 140 3.62 -15.13 0.03
CA VAL A 140 4.71 -15.28 -0.95
C VAL A 140 4.98 -13.93 -1.59
N HIS A 141 6.18 -13.40 -1.38
CA HIS A 141 6.66 -12.19 -2.05
C HIS A 141 7.76 -12.53 -3.04
N ALA A 142 7.43 -12.48 -4.34
CA ALA A 142 8.39 -12.69 -5.42
C ALA A 142 8.92 -11.35 -5.93
N ALA A 143 10.23 -11.23 -6.03
CA ALA A 143 10.91 -10.08 -6.62
C ALA A 143 12.10 -10.53 -7.49
N ARG A 144 12.66 -9.60 -8.29
CA ARG A 144 13.79 -9.93 -9.17
C ARG A 144 15.08 -10.19 -8.39
N TYR A 145 15.32 -9.38 -7.36
CA TYR A 145 16.51 -9.45 -6.54
C TYR A 145 16.13 -9.41 -5.06
N ALA A 146 16.99 -9.95 -4.19
CA ALA A 146 16.79 -9.90 -2.74
C ALA A 146 16.67 -8.46 -2.20
N ALA A 147 17.38 -7.51 -2.83
CA ALA A 147 17.30 -6.09 -2.47
C ALA A 147 15.92 -5.46 -2.70
N ASP A 148 15.07 -6.07 -3.54
CA ASP A 148 13.71 -5.58 -3.84
C ASP A 148 12.68 -6.03 -2.77
N LEU A 149 13.08 -6.86 -1.80
CA LEU A 149 12.24 -7.35 -0.69
C LEU A 149 12.15 -6.31 0.44
N SER A 150 11.71 -5.09 0.11
CA SER A 150 11.69 -3.90 0.97
C SER A 150 11.01 -4.11 2.33
N TYR A 151 9.95 -4.92 2.38
CA TYR A 151 9.15 -5.15 3.58
C TYR A 151 9.51 -6.44 4.32
N LEU A 152 10.65 -7.09 4.00
CA LEU A 152 11.09 -8.29 4.72
C LEU A 152 11.14 -8.11 6.25
N PRO A 153 11.61 -6.99 6.82
CA PRO A 153 11.56 -6.78 8.27
C PRO A 153 10.13 -6.82 8.84
N LEU A 154 9.18 -6.14 8.19
CA LEU A 154 7.77 -6.16 8.61
C LEU A 154 7.17 -7.56 8.45
N MET A 155 7.50 -8.28 7.38
CA MET A 155 7.07 -9.67 7.19
C MET A 155 7.54 -10.56 8.35
N GLN A 156 8.79 -10.41 8.80
CA GLN A 156 9.35 -11.15 9.94
C GLN A 156 8.71 -10.77 11.28
N GLU A 157 8.29 -9.51 11.44
CA GLU A 157 7.51 -9.07 12.61
C GLU A 157 6.12 -9.71 12.62
N LEU A 158 5.46 -9.76 11.46
CA LEU A 158 4.15 -10.38 11.30
C LEU A 158 4.23 -11.91 11.50
N GLU A 159 5.23 -12.58 10.94
CA GLU A 159 5.53 -14.01 11.14
C GLU A 159 5.58 -14.35 12.65
N LYS A 160 6.36 -13.57 13.41
CA LYS A 160 6.44 -13.71 14.87
C LYS A 160 5.11 -13.46 15.58
N ARG A 161 4.35 -12.45 15.14
CA ARG A 161 3.04 -12.11 15.73
C ARG A 161 2.03 -13.24 15.56
N TYR A 162 2.08 -13.95 14.44
CA TYR A 162 1.17 -15.06 14.12
C TYR A 162 1.70 -16.43 14.55
N GLU A 163 2.81 -16.47 15.32
CA GLU A 163 3.43 -17.69 15.82
C GLU A 163 3.84 -18.68 14.71
N GLY A 164 4.16 -18.17 13.51
CA GLY A 164 4.46 -18.99 12.32
C GLY A 164 5.25 -18.24 11.26
#